data_AF-D4XP73-F1
#
_entry.id   AF-D4XP73-F1
#
_cell.length_a   1.000
_cell.length_b   1.000
_cell.length_c   1.000
_cell.angle_alpha   90.00
_cell.angle_beta   90.00
_cell.angle_gamma   90.00
#
_symmetry.space_group_name_H-M   'P 1'
#
loop_
_entity.id
_entity.type
_entity.pdbx_description
1 polymer ?
#
loop_
_entity_poly.entity_id
_entity_poly.type
_entity_poly.pdbx_seq_one_letter_code
_entity_poly.pdbx_strand_id
1 'polypeptide(L)'
;MIVNNQLKDILSDPNKNIENMSKKELILLKNEIIGNPNNYGLIEKSFEKTSTIHNLKLSDVRNPAWFYNNTKFESNIWMIKLNKLIITINFNKIKIDNNILLTERPNILNTFKYWLCIQSHPIYNEGFLLKTQTISINLKNIIYFINSILVNSNILELSKYGLNRINEDYIVDYLVNISNNGKINASINYNIFVTDFLKEKIKEIDINDVIKFEEEYPFFINNNNNDELDLTLEELRKSKYW
;
A
#
# COMPACT_ATOMS: atom_id res chain seq x y z
N MET A 1 -12.44 -30.19 -20.23
CA MET A 1 -12.67 -29.88 -18.81
C MET A 1 -13.60 -30.94 -18.23
N ILE A 2 -13.04 -32.08 -17.81
CA ILE A 2 -13.83 -33.20 -17.27
C ILE A 2 -13.79 -33.04 -15.75
N VAL A 3 -14.78 -32.35 -15.21
CA VAL A 3 -15.03 -32.41 -13.76
C VAL A 3 -15.41 -33.85 -13.46
N ASN A 4 -14.72 -34.48 -12.51
CA ASN A 4 -15.05 -35.83 -12.06
C ASN A 4 -16.55 -35.89 -11.68
N ASN A 5 -17.32 -36.74 -12.37
CA ASN A 5 -18.79 -36.83 -12.21
C ASN A 5 -19.19 -37.10 -10.75
N GLN A 6 -18.36 -37.85 -10.02
CA GLN A 6 -18.57 -38.10 -8.59
C GLN A 6 -18.52 -36.81 -7.76
N LEU A 7 -17.63 -35.87 -8.08
CA LEU A 7 -17.53 -34.61 -7.36
C LEU A 7 -18.70 -33.67 -7.67
N LYS A 8 -19.21 -33.70 -8.90
CA LYS A 8 -20.42 -32.96 -9.30
C LYS A 8 -21.63 -33.43 -8.52
N ASP A 9 -21.80 -34.74 -8.37
CA ASP A 9 -22.94 -35.31 -7.62
C ASP A 9 -22.85 -34.95 -6.13
N ILE A 10 -21.65 -35.01 -5.55
CA ILE A 10 -21.38 -34.60 -4.16
C ILE A 10 -21.69 -33.11 -3.94
N LEU A 11 -21.28 -32.23 -4.87
CA LEU A 11 -21.52 -30.77 -4.76
C LEU A 11 -22.94 -30.35 -5.14
N SER A 12 -23.71 -31.23 -5.78
CA SER A 12 -25.12 -31.00 -6.13
C SER A 12 -26.07 -31.35 -4.97
N ASP A 13 -25.61 -32.13 -3.99
CA ASP A 13 -26.37 -32.43 -2.78
C ASP A 13 -26.49 -31.16 -1.91
N PRO A 14 -27.73 -30.69 -1.62
CA PRO A 14 -27.94 -29.52 -0.79
C PRO A 14 -27.37 -29.67 0.63
N ASN A 15 -27.32 -30.88 1.16
CA ASN A 15 -26.92 -31.19 2.53
C ASN A 15 -25.43 -31.50 2.68
N LYS A 16 -24.66 -31.58 1.60
CA LYS A 16 -23.26 -32.00 1.62
C LYS A 16 -22.31 -30.79 1.61
N ASN A 17 -21.31 -30.82 2.49
CA ASN A 17 -20.40 -29.72 2.80
C ASN A 17 -19.04 -30.31 3.30
N ILE A 18 -17.91 -29.58 3.23
CA ILE A 18 -16.58 -30.02 3.71
C ILE A 18 -16.62 -30.55 5.15
N GLU A 19 -17.45 -29.98 6.05
CA GLU A 19 -17.55 -30.43 7.45
C GLU A 19 -18.19 -31.82 7.58
N ASN A 20 -19.01 -32.23 6.62
CA ASN A 20 -19.71 -33.52 6.60
C ASN A 20 -19.28 -34.42 5.43
N MET A 21 -18.22 -34.05 4.73
CA MET A 21 -17.55 -34.88 3.74
C MET A 21 -16.70 -35.95 4.44
N SER A 22 -16.80 -37.16 3.93
CA SER A 22 -15.91 -38.26 4.29
C SER A 22 -14.48 -37.98 3.79
N LYS A 23 -13.51 -38.64 4.42
CA LYS A 23 -12.09 -38.51 4.07
C LYS A 23 -11.80 -38.78 2.58
N LYS A 24 -12.56 -39.67 1.94
CA LYS A 24 -12.43 -39.96 0.50
C LYS A 24 -12.91 -38.80 -0.37
N GLU A 25 -14.03 -38.17 0.00
CA GLU A 25 -14.62 -37.02 -0.70
C GLU A 25 -13.69 -35.79 -0.59
N LEU A 26 -13.07 -35.58 0.58
CA LEU A 26 -12.09 -34.51 0.79
C LEU A 26 -10.82 -34.68 -0.06
N ILE A 27 -10.34 -35.92 -0.24
CA ILE A 27 -9.19 -36.23 -1.09
C ILE A 27 -9.53 -35.99 -2.56
N LEU A 28 -10.73 -36.37 -3.00
CA LEU A 28 -11.23 -36.10 -4.34
C LEU A 28 -11.32 -34.59 -4.62
N LEU A 29 -11.86 -33.82 -3.68
CA LEU A 29 -11.94 -32.36 -3.79
C LEU A 29 -10.54 -31.74 -3.89
N LYS A 30 -9.62 -32.13 -3.01
CA LYS A 30 -8.23 -31.65 -3.01
C LYS A 30 -7.54 -31.93 -4.35
N ASN A 31 -7.69 -33.14 -4.88
CA ASN A 31 -7.05 -33.53 -6.13
C ASN A 31 -7.63 -32.77 -7.34
N GLU A 32 -8.93 -32.47 -7.34
CA GLU A 32 -9.55 -31.66 -8.39
C GLU A 32 -9.08 -30.20 -8.36
N ILE A 33 -8.94 -29.62 -7.17
CA ILE A 33 -8.43 -28.24 -6.98
C ILE A 33 -6.99 -28.13 -7.51
N ILE A 34 -6.15 -29.12 -7.22
CA ILE A 34 -4.75 -29.16 -7.66
C ILE A 34 -4.67 -29.42 -9.17
N GLY A 35 -5.52 -30.29 -9.71
CA GLY A 35 -5.50 -30.67 -11.13
C GLY A 35 -6.13 -29.65 -12.07
N ASN A 36 -7.10 -28.86 -11.60
CA ASN A 36 -7.87 -27.89 -12.40
C ASN A 36 -7.99 -26.53 -11.67
N PRO A 37 -6.89 -25.78 -11.50
CA PRO A 37 -6.86 -24.54 -10.71
C PRO A 37 -7.78 -23.42 -11.24
N ASN A 38 -8.19 -23.49 -12.51
CA ASN A 38 -9.09 -22.50 -13.14
C ASN A 38 -10.60 -22.79 -12.91
N ASN A 39 -10.95 -23.86 -12.19
CA ASN A 39 -12.33 -24.25 -11.95
C ASN A 39 -12.92 -23.58 -10.69
N TYR A 40 -12.86 -22.24 -10.68
CA TYR A 40 -13.23 -21.40 -9.55
C TYR A 40 -14.66 -21.62 -9.05
N GLY A 41 -15.61 -21.96 -9.93
CA GLY A 41 -17.01 -22.18 -9.54
C GLY A 41 -17.25 -23.44 -8.68
N LEU A 42 -16.38 -24.46 -8.77
CA LEU A 42 -16.45 -25.64 -7.89
C LEU A 42 -15.77 -25.37 -6.54
N ILE A 43 -14.66 -24.62 -6.58
CA ILE A 43 -13.94 -24.15 -5.40
C ILE A 43 -14.91 -23.31 -4.54
N GLU A 44 -15.53 -22.31 -5.15
CA GLU A 44 -16.52 -21.41 -4.52
C GLU A 44 -17.66 -22.19 -3.85
N LYS A 45 -18.36 -23.06 -4.60
CA LYS A 45 -19.46 -23.89 -4.06
C LYS A 45 -19.04 -24.81 -2.92
N SER A 46 -17.81 -25.31 -2.94
CA SER A 46 -17.31 -26.20 -1.89
C SER A 46 -17.04 -25.48 -0.57
N PHE A 47 -16.71 -24.18 -0.61
CA PHE A 47 -16.46 -23.35 0.58
C PHE A 47 -17.71 -22.61 1.09
N GLU A 48 -18.73 -22.40 0.24
CA GLU A 48 -19.97 -21.69 0.60
C GLU A 48 -20.77 -22.34 1.74
N LYS A 49 -20.66 -23.65 1.97
CA LYS A 49 -21.58 -24.40 2.84
C LYS A 49 -21.01 -24.90 4.17
N THR A 50 -19.73 -24.66 4.45
CA THR A 50 -18.95 -25.51 5.38
C THR A 50 -18.41 -24.76 6.56
N SER A 51 -19.03 -23.65 6.90
CA SER A 51 -18.41 -22.80 7.88
C SER A 51 -19.41 -21.90 8.55
N THR A 52 -19.25 -21.85 9.86
CA THR A 52 -19.52 -20.66 10.68
C THR A 52 -18.79 -19.40 10.17
N ILE A 53 -18.00 -19.49 9.09
CA ILE A 53 -17.61 -18.40 8.17
C ILE A 53 -18.81 -18.02 7.27
N HIS A 54 -19.98 -17.84 7.89
CA HIS A 54 -21.03 -17.00 7.32
C HIS A 54 -20.42 -15.63 7.06
N ASN A 55 -20.23 -15.29 5.77
CA ASN A 55 -19.93 -13.96 5.18
C ASN A 55 -18.72 -13.91 4.24
N LEU A 56 -18.02 -15.01 3.96
CA LEU A 56 -17.23 -15.06 2.72
C LEU A 56 -18.12 -15.47 1.53
N LYS A 57 -19.10 -14.61 1.19
CA LYS A 57 -19.08 -14.16 -0.22
C LYS A 57 -17.63 -13.77 -0.43
N LEU A 58 -16.93 -14.33 -1.41
CA LEU A 58 -15.67 -13.74 -1.90
C LEU A 58 -15.90 -12.23 -1.93
N SER A 59 -15.38 -11.54 -0.91
CA SER A 59 -15.87 -10.22 -0.55
C SER A 59 -15.68 -9.33 -1.76
N ASP A 60 -16.61 -8.43 -2.08
CA ASP A 60 -16.30 -7.43 -3.11
C ASP A 60 -14.92 -6.84 -2.77
N VAL A 61 -13.93 -6.97 -3.66
CA VAL A 61 -12.56 -6.47 -3.44
C VAL A 61 -12.61 -5.02 -2.99
N ARG A 62 -13.63 -4.29 -3.45
CA ARG A 62 -13.91 -2.89 -3.16
C ARG A 62 -14.48 -2.66 -1.75
N ASN A 63 -14.69 -3.69 -0.95
CA ASN A 63 -15.20 -3.62 0.42
C ASN A 63 -14.33 -4.45 1.39
N PRO A 64 -13.06 -4.07 1.57
CA PRO A 64 -12.18 -4.77 2.48
C PRO A 64 -12.61 -4.57 3.95
N ALA A 65 -12.35 -5.58 4.79
CA ALA A 65 -12.76 -5.59 6.21
C ALA A 65 -12.15 -4.45 7.06
N TRP A 66 -11.11 -3.79 6.58
CA TRP A 66 -10.44 -2.68 7.26
C TRP A 66 -11.00 -1.29 6.88
N PHE A 67 -12.00 -1.21 6.00
CA PHE A 67 -12.78 0.01 5.83
C PHE A 67 -13.52 0.35 7.13
N TYR A 68 -13.48 1.62 7.50
CA TYR A 68 -14.06 2.12 8.75
C TYR A 68 -15.14 3.17 8.47
N ASN A 69 -16.07 3.32 9.41
CA ASN A 69 -17.09 4.37 9.41
C ASN A 69 -17.87 4.51 8.08
N ASN A 70 -18.40 3.39 7.56
CA ASN A 70 -19.15 3.33 6.30
C ASN A 70 -18.38 3.85 5.07
N THR A 71 -17.03 3.82 5.11
CA THR A 71 -16.19 4.11 3.94
C THR A 71 -16.60 3.22 2.77
N LYS A 72 -16.74 3.82 1.59
CA LYS A 72 -17.03 3.13 0.33
C LYS A 72 -15.86 3.29 -0.62
N PHE A 73 -15.70 2.33 -1.53
CA PHE A 73 -14.65 2.35 -2.53
C PHE A 73 -14.64 3.63 -3.38
N GLU A 74 -15.83 4.08 -3.78
CA GLU A 74 -16.03 5.27 -4.61
C GLU A 74 -15.58 6.56 -3.91
N SER A 75 -15.62 6.59 -2.57
CA SER A 75 -15.29 7.79 -1.80
C SER A 75 -13.87 8.27 -2.07
N ASN A 76 -13.69 9.59 -2.22
CA ASN A 76 -12.36 10.20 -2.32
C ASN A 76 -11.68 10.38 -0.96
N ILE A 77 -12.37 10.08 0.12
CA ILE A 77 -11.82 10.06 1.48
C ILE A 77 -12.09 8.68 2.05
N TRP A 78 -11.02 7.95 2.34
CA TRP A 78 -11.08 6.65 2.98
C TRP A 78 -10.67 6.77 4.43
N MET A 79 -11.52 6.26 5.32
CA MET A 79 -11.16 6.01 6.72
C MET A 79 -10.85 4.53 6.87
N ILE A 80 -9.64 4.23 7.34
CA ILE A 80 -9.10 2.88 7.44
C ILE A 80 -8.82 2.60 8.91
N LYS A 81 -9.22 1.44 9.41
CA LYS A 81 -8.90 1.02 10.77
C LYS A 81 -7.99 -0.20 10.73
N LEU A 82 -6.74 -0.02 11.16
CA LEU A 82 -5.75 -1.08 11.31
C LEU A 82 -5.40 -1.18 12.80
N ASN A 83 -5.77 -2.29 13.42
CA ASN A 83 -5.67 -2.49 14.87
C ASN A 83 -6.38 -1.35 15.64
N LYS A 84 -5.64 -0.60 16.46
CA LYS A 84 -6.14 0.54 17.25
C LYS A 84 -6.00 1.88 16.52
N LEU A 85 -5.37 1.90 15.35
CA LEU A 85 -5.02 3.13 14.64
C LEU A 85 -6.03 3.38 13.50
N ILE A 86 -6.50 4.63 13.40
CA ILE A 86 -7.38 5.09 12.33
C ILE A 86 -6.56 5.98 11.40
N ILE A 87 -6.47 5.60 10.12
CA ILE A 87 -5.78 6.34 9.07
C ILE A 87 -6.82 6.96 8.15
N THR A 88 -6.58 8.19 7.71
CA THR A 88 -7.37 8.82 6.65
C THR A 88 -6.53 8.97 5.39
N ILE A 89 -7.00 8.43 4.28
CA ILE A 89 -6.43 8.69 2.95
C ILE A 89 -7.39 9.65 2.23
N ASN A 90 -6.91 10.85 1.91
CA ASN A 90 -7.71 11.87 1.24
C ASN A 90 -7.19 12.09 -0.20
N PHE A 91 -7.81 11.40 -1.15
CA PHE A 91 -7.44 11.47 -2.56
C PHE A 91 -7.69 12.85 -3.18
N ASN A 92 -8.59 13.68 -2.62
CA ASN A 92 -8.83 15.04 -3.11
C ASN A 92 -7.64 15.98 -2.92
N LYS A 93 -6.67 15.61 -2.07
CA LYS A 93 -5.47 16.42 -1.80
C LYS A 93 -4.27 16.01 -2.64
N ILE A 94 -4.38 14.90 -3.37
CA ILE A 94 -3.25 14.33 -4.12
C ILE A 94 -3.25 14.95 -5.51
N LYS A 95 -2.12 15.54 -5.88
CA LYS A 95 -1.86 16.04 -7.23
C LYS A 95 -0.82 15.16 -7.91
N ILE A 96 -0.96 15.05 -9.22
CA ILE A 96 0.06 14.47 -10.11
C ILE A 96 0.75 15.61 -10.88
N ASP A 97 1.51 15.26 -11.91
CA ASP A 97 2.17 16.22 -12.78
C ASP A 97 1.22 17.26 -13.38
N ASN A 98 1.77 18.44 -13.67
CA ASN A 98 1.03 19.61 -14.14
C ASN A 98 -0.07 20.09 -13.16
N ASN A 99 0.07 19.79 -11.86
CA ASN A 99 -0.84 20.23 -10.80
C ASN A 99 -2.28 19.68 -10.95
N ILE A 100 -2.46 18.63 -11.76
CA ILE A 100 -3.74 17.94 -11.98
C ILE A 100 -4.10 17.14 -10.74
N LEU A 101 -5.35 17.20 -10.29
CA LEU A 101 -5.81 16.39 -9.17
C LEU A 101 -5.90 14.91 -9.58
N LEU A 102 -5.45 14.00 -8.70
CA LEU A 102 -5.55 12.55 -8.94
C LEU A 102 -7.01 12.12 -9.16
N THR A 103 -7.98 12.81 -8.55
CA THR A 103 -9.42 12.58 -8.72
C THR A 103 -9.93 12.89 -10.12
N GLU A 104 -9.20 13.70 -10.92
CA GLU A 104 -9.51 13.97 -12.32
C GLU A 104 -8.98 12.86 -13.27
N ARG A 105 -8.22 11.90 -12.72
CA ARG A 105 -7.69 10.72 -13.44
C ARG A 105 -8.24 9.43 -12.83
N PRO A 106 -9.54 9.11 -13.03
CA PRO A 106 -10.20 7.98 -12.39
C PRO A 106 -9.53 6.63 -12.70
N ASN A 107 -8.94 6.46 -13.87
CA ASN A 107 -8.23 5.21 -14.23
C ASN A 107 -7.01 4.97 -13.33
N ILE A 108 -6.23 6.02 -13.04
CA ILE A 108 -5.06 5.94 -12.15
C ILE A 108 -5.52 5.77 -10.71
N LEU A 109 -6.45 6.62 -10.26
CA LEU A 109 -6.98 6.58 -8.90
C LEU A 109 -7.59 5.21 -8.57
N ASN A 110 -8.45 4.69 -9.43
CA ASN A 110 -9.09 3.39 -9.19
C ASN A 110 -8.07 2.26 -9.22
N THR A 111 -7.04 2.33 -10.07
CA THR A 111 -5.95 1.34 -10.05
C THR A 111 -5.25 1.32 -8.70
N PHE A 112 -4.88 2.49 -8.14
CA PHE A 112 -4.29 2.57 -6.80
C PHE A 112 -5.24 2.06 -5.71
N LYS A 113 -6.54 2.42 -5.79
CA LYS A 113 -7.56 1.94 -4.84
C LYS A 113 -7.68 0.41 -4.88
N TYR A 114 -7.77 -0.19 -6.06
CA TYR A 114 -7.78 -1.65 -6.21
C TYR A 114 -6.51 -2.28 -5.65
N TRP A 115 -5.34 -1.71 -5.95
CA TRP A 115 -4.07 -2.24 -5.49
C TRP A 115 -3.95 -2.26 -3.96
N LEU A 116 -4.52 -1.27 -3.28
CA LEU A 116 -4.65 -1.25 -1.83
C LEU A 116 -5.58 -2.36 -1.33
N CYS A 117 -6.75 -2.49 -1.95
CA CYS A 117 -7.76 -3.49 -1.56
C CYS A 117 -7.25 -4.94 -1.67
N ILE A 118 -6.56 -5.28 -2.76
CA ILE A 118 -6.10 -6.66 -2.99
C ILE A 118 -5.10 -7.16 -1.93
N GLN A 119 -4.40 -6.26 -1.23
CA GLN A 119 -3.40 -6.62 -0.20
C GLN A 119 -3.95 -7.44 0.96
N SER A 120 -5.27 -7.47 1.12
CA SER A 120 -5.96 -8.21 2.19
C SER A 120 -6.94 -9.26 1.68
N HIS A 121 -7.16 -9.30 0.37
CA HIS A 121 -8.26 -10.06 -0.20
C HIS A 121 -7.88 -11.54 -0.35
N PRO A 122 -8.70 -12.50 0.14
CA PRO A 122 -8.32 -13.92 0.19
C PRO A 122 -7.92 -14.54 -1.16
N ILE A 123 -8.56 -14.14 -2.26
CA ILE A 123 -8.21 -14.63 -3.62
C ILE A 123 -6.73 -14.41 -3.94
N TYR A 124 -6.15 -13.29 -3.49
CA TYR A 124 -4.76 -12.94 -3.76
C TYR A 124 -3.80 -13.37 -2.66
N ASN A 125 -4.32 -14.04 -1.62
CA ASN A 125 -3.57 -14.54 -0.47
C ASN A 125 -3.75 -16.06 -0.33
N GLU A 126 -3.88 -16.79 -1.44
CA GLU A 126 -4.03 -18.26 -1.46
C GLU A 126 -5.22 -18.79 -0.63
N GLY A 127 -6.27 -17.97 -0.47
CA GLY A 127 -7.43 -18.28 0.37
C GLY A 127 -7.25 -17.97 1.85
N PHE A 128 -6.08 -17.51 2.30
CA PHE A 128 -5.83 -17.16 3.69
C PHE A 128 -6.44 -15.82 4.09
N LEU A 129 -7.09 -15.79 5.26
CA LEU A 129 -7.46 -14.55 5.94
C LEU A 129 -6.24 -14.01 6.70
N LEU A 130 -5.71 -12.90 6.22
CA LEU A 130 -4.54 -12.28 6.83
C LEU A 130 -4.88 -11.65 8.19
N LYS A 131 -3.93 -11.74 9.13
CA LYS A 131 -4.00 -10.98 10.39
C LYS A 131 -3.88 -9.48 10.09
N THR A 132 -4.54 -8.64 10.89
CA THR A 132 -4.51 -7.18 10.74
C THR A 132 -3.10 -6.60 10.73
N GLN A 133 -2.16 -7.19 11.49
CA GLN A 133 -0.75 -6.78 11.46
C GLN A 133 -0.11 -7.03 10.09
N THR A 134 -0.36 -8.18 9.47
CA THR A 134 0.13 -8.50 8.12
C THR A 134 -0.49 -7.57 7.08
N ILE A 135 -1.81 -7.35 7.16
CA ILE A 135 -2.51 -6.39 6.29
C ILE A 135 -1.88 -5.00 6.41
N SER A 136 -1.60 -4.54 7.64
CA SER A 136 -0.98 -3.24 7.87
C SER A 136 0.42 -3.14 7.25
N ILE A 137 1.22 -4.21 7.29
CA ILE A 137 2.54 -4.24 6.66
C ILE A 137 2.38 -4.18 5.13
N ASN A 138 1.50 -5.00 4.55
CA ASN A 138 1.26 -5.03 3.11
C ASN A 138 0.76 -3.67 2.61
N LEU A 139 -0.22 -3.07 3.28
CA LEU A 139 -0.74 -1.73 2.97
C LEU A 139 0.35 -0.67 3.06
N LYS A 140 1.17 -0.69 4.12
CA LYS A 140 2.29 0.25 4.26
C LYS A 140 3.28 0.10 3.11
N ASN A 141 3.63 -1.14 2.74
CA ASN A 141 4.53 -1.41 1.60
C ASN A 141 3.98 -0.85 0.29
N ILE A 142 2.71 -1.08 0.01
CA ILE A 142 2.14 -0.62 -1.25
C ILE A 142 1.92 0.90 -1.28
N ILE A 143 1.56 1.52 -0.16
CA ILE A 143 1.44 2.98 -0.05
C ILE A 143 2.78 3.63 -0.35
N TYR A 144 3.89 3.08 0.15
CA TYR A 144 5.22 3.58 -0.15
C TYR A 144 5.54 3.53 -1.65
N PHE A 145 5.20 2.44 -2.33
CA PHE A 145 5.41 2.35 -3.77
C PHE A 145 4.48 3.28 -4.56
N ILE A 146 3.22 3.40 -4.16
CA ILE A 146 2.30 4.39 -4.76
C ILE A 146 2.84 5.81 -4.57
N ASN A 147 3.40 6.12 -3.39
CA ASN A 147 4.03 7.41 -3.14
C ASN A 147 5.24 7.65 -4.05
N SER A 148 6.08 6.64 -4.30
CA SER A 148 7.21 6.80 -5.22
C SER A 148 6.73 7.15 -6.62
N ILE A 149 5.65 6.52 -7.09
CA ILE A 149 5.02 6.80 -8.38
C ILE A 149 4.48 8.24 -8.41
N LEU A 150 3.77 8.66 -7.35
CA LEU A 150 3.18 9.99 -7.24
C LEU A 150 4.23 11.10 -7.17
N VAL A 151 5.29 10.92 -6.38
CA VAL A 151 6.40 11.88 -6.25
C VAL A 151 7.15 12.02 -7.57
N ASN A 152 7.33 10.93 -8.31
CA ASN A 152 7.96 10.93 -9.63
C ASN A 152 6.96 11.16 -10.77
N SER A 153 5.75 11.67 -10.48
CA SER A 153 4.70 11.83 -11.49
C SER A 153 5.10 12.71 -12.67
N ASN A 154 5.92 13.75 -12.45
CA ASN A 154 6.46 14.60 -13.52
C ASN A 154 7.39 13.84 -14.47
N ILE A 155 8.26 12.97 -13.93
CA ILE A 155 9.19 12.14 -14.71
C ILE A 155 8.40 11.07 -15.48
N LEU A 156 7.42 10.47 -14.81
CA LEU A 156 6.53 9.45 -15.40
C LEU A 156 5.47 10.03 -16.33
N GLU A 157 5.31 11.37 -16.39
CA GLU A 157 4.27 12.06 -17.15
C GLU A 157 2.89 11.39 -16.96
N LEU A 158 2.50 11.11 -15.70
CA LEU A 158 1.31 10.30 -15.37
C LEU A 158 0.02 10.90 -15.97
N SER A 159 -0.06 12.22 -16.06
CA SER A 159 -1.22 12.90 -16.63
C SER A 159 -1.44 12.59 -18.11
N LYS A 160 -0.38 12.20 -18.83
CA LYS A 160 -0.37 11.91 -20.26
C LYS A 160 -0.38 10.41 -20.55
N TYR A 161 0.48 9.64 -19.88
CA TYR A 161 0.65 8.21 -20.16
C TYR A 161 0.01 7.28 -19.12
N GLY A 162 -0.59 7.83 -18.06
CA GLY A 162 -1.10 7.03 -16.96
C GLY A 162 0.02 6.20 -16.32
N LEU A 163 -0.27 4.94 -16.03
CA LEU A 163 0.70 4.02 -15.42
C LEU A 163 1.58 3.28 -16.44
N ASN A 164 1.45 3.57 -17.74
CA ASN A 164 2.17 2.84 -18.80
C ASN A 164 3.70 3.05 -18.78
N ARG A 165 4.17 4.11 -18.13
CA ARG A 165 5.61 4.38 -17.96
C ARG A 165 6.22 3.73 -16.71
N ILE A 166 5.42 3.01 -15.94
CA ILE A 166 5.93 2.16 -14.85
C ILE A 166 6.40 0.85 -15.48
N ASN A 167 7.61 0.88 -16.03
CA ASN A 167 8.25 -0.24 -16.70
C ASN A 167 9.27 -0.94 -15.77
N GLU A 168 9.97 -1.94 -16.30
CA GLU A 168 10.99 -2.69 -15.57
C GLU A 168 12.10 -1.78 -15.02
N ASP A 169 12.61 -0.86 -15.85
CA ASP A 169 13.66 0.08 -15.46
C ASP A 169 13.26 0.90 -14.24
N TYR A 170 12.05 1.47 -14.24
CA TYR A 170 11.54 2.22 -13.09
C TYR A 170 11.46 1.37 -11.82
N ILE A 171 11.02 0.11 -11.94
CA ILE A 171 10.93 -0.82 -10.80
C ILE A 171 12.33 -1.13 -10.26
N VAL A 172 13.29 -1.41 -11.14
CA VAL A 172 14.70 -1.67 -10.77
C VAL A 172 15.29 -0.45 -10.06
N ASP A 173 15.12 0.74 -10.63
CA ASP A 173 15.60 1.99 -10.04
C ASP A 173 15.01 2.24 -8.65
N TYR A 174 13.71 2.01 -8.49
CA TYR A 174 13.05 2.12 -7.18
C TYR A 174 13.62 1.12 -6.16
N LEU A 175 13.86 -0.13 -6.55
CA LEU A 175 14.45 -1.15 -5.66
C LEU A 175 15.91 -0.84 -5.29
N VAL A 176 16.71 -0.38 -6.25
CA VAL A 176 18.08 0.09 -6.00
C VAL A 176 18.07 1.26 -5.02
N ASN A 177 17.14 2.21 -5.20
CA ASN A 177 16.99 3.34 -4.31
C ASN A 177 16.59 2.91 -2.89
N ILE A 178 15.69 1.93 -2.74
CA ILE A 178 15.37 1.34 -1.42
C ILE A 178 16.63 0.74 -0.78
N SER A 179 17.45 0.02 -1.55
CA SER A 179 18.66 -0.63 -1.05
C SER A 179 19.69 0.39 -0.55
N ASN A 180 19.88 1.48 -1.30
CA ASN A 180 20.92 2.46 -1.00
C ASN A 180 20.49 3.48 0.05
N ASN A 181 19.23 3.92 0.01
CA ASN A 181 18.76 5.08 0.77
C ASN A 181 17.63 4.77 1.74
N GLY A 182 17.25 3.49 1.85
CA GLY A 182 16.13 3.06 2.67
C GLY A 182 14.78 3.38 2.04
N LYS A 183 13.76 2.69 2.55
CA LYS A 183 12.43 2.69 1.95
C LYS A 183 11.73 4.06 1.98
N ILE A 184 11.90 4.80 3.06
CA ILE A 184 11.24 6.11 3.22
C ILE A 184 11.77 7.08 2.17
N ASN A 185 13.10 7.20 2.04
CA ASN A 185 13.70 8.11 1.08
C ASN A 185 13.36 7.70 -0.36
N ALA A 186 13.40 6.41 -0.69
CA ALA A 186 13.00 5.93 -2.02
C ALA A 186 11.54 6.19 -2.38
N SER A 187 10.66 6.34 -1.38
CA SER A 187 9.22 6.50 -1.60
C SER A 187 8.76 7.94 -1.67
N ILE A 188 9.36 8.82 -0.87
CA ILE A 188 8.90 10.22 -0.74
C ILE A 188 10.01 11.25 -0.95
N ASN A 189 11.22 10.82 -1.34
CA ASN A 189 12.41 11.67 -1.41
C ASN A 189 12.58 12.51 -0.14
N TYR A 190 12.45 11.86 1.01
CA TYR A 190 12.38 12.50 2.33
C TYR A 190 13.54 13.45 2.58
N ASN A 191 14.77 13.05 2.23
CA ASN A 191 15.95 13.86 2.48
C ASN A 191 15.87 15.17 1.70
N ILE A 192 15.50 15.11 0.41
CA ILE A 192 15.30 16.29 -0.43
C ILE A 192 14.20 17.18 0.14
N PHE A 193 13.05 16.59 0.49
CA PHE A 193 11.93 17.34 1.06
C PHE A 193 12.30 18.09 2.35
N VAL A 194 13.00 17.41 3.27
CA VAL A 194 13.46 18.03 4.53
C VAL A 194 14.51 19.09 4.26
N THR A 195 15.47 18.83 3.38
CA THR A 195 16.49 19.81 2.97
C THR A 195 15.83 21.07 2.41
N ASP A 196 14.90 20.94 1.48
CA ASP A 196 14.22 22.08 0.85
C ASP A 196 13.37 22.87 1.87
N PHE A 197 12.66 22.16 2.76
CA PHE A 197 11.89 22.77 3.82
C PHE A 197 12.76 23.57 4.80
N LEU A 198 13.87 22.97 5.26
CA LEU A 198 14.81 23.64 6.15
C LEU A 198 15.44 24.85 5.46
N LYS A 199 15.92 24.69 4.21
CA LYS A 199 16.45 25.80 3.41
C LYS A 199 15.45 26.95 3.27
N GLU A 200 14.16 26.67 3.17
CA GLU A 200 13.12 27.71 3.14
C GLU A 200 12.96 28.41 4.49
N LYS A 201 12.93 27.67 5.59
CA LYS A 201 12.74 28.20 6.95
C LYS A 201 13.92 29.03 7.46
N ILE A 202 15.14 28.68 7.02
CA ILE A 202 16.36 29.33 7.50
C ILE A 202 16.80 30.55 6.69
N LYS A 203 16.10 30.88 5.60
CA LYS A 203 16.46 32.01 4.70
C LYS A 203 16.58 33.34 5.43
N GLU A 204 15.74 33.57 6.42
CA GLU A 204 15.65 34.84 7.14
C GLU A 204 16.47 34.86 8.44
N ILE A 205 17.11 33.74 8.81
CA ILE A 205 17.92 33.65 10.02
C ILE A 205 19.30 34.27 9.77
N ASP A 206 19.65 35.30 10.55
CA ASP A 206 21.00 35.86 10.58
C ASP A 206 21.95 34.91 11.32
N ILE A 207 23.08 34.60 10.69
CA ILE A 207 24.13 33.78 11.28
C ILE A 207 24.70 34.39 12.57
N ASN A 208 24.67 35.72 12.72
CA ASN A 208 25.15 36.38 13.93
C ASN A 208 24.29 36.04 15.16
N ASP A 209 22.98 35.85 14.99
CA ASP A 209 22.10 35.47 16.08
C ASP A 209 22.26 33.99 16.46
N VAL A 210 22.56 33.15 15.47
CA VAL A 210 22.95 31.75 15.71
C VAL A 210 24.26 31.68 16.50
N ILE A 211 25.26 32.49 16.16
CA ILE A 211 26.55 32.53 16.89
C ILE A 211 26.33 32.92 18.35
N LYS A 212 25.55 33.98 18.62
CA LYS A 212 25.23 34.38 20.00
C LYS A 212 24.50 33.27 20.78
N PHE A 213 23.56 32.58 20.12
CA PHE A 213 22.84 31.45 20.73
C PHE A 213 23.78 30.29 21.06
N GLU A 214 24.71 29.94 20.16
CA GLU A 214 25.69 28.88 20.40
C GLU A 214 26.68 29.23 21.54
N GLU A 215 27.02 30.51 21.71
CA GLU A 215 27.80 31.00 22.87
C GLU A 215 27.05 30.82 24.19
N GLU A 216 25.73 31.06 24.19
CA GLU A 216 24.88 30.87 25.38
C GLU A 216 24.56 29.39 25.66
N TYR A 217 24.46 28.56 24.62
CA TYR A 217 24.15 27.14 24.71
C TYR A 217 25.19 26.25 23.96
N PRO A 218 26.40 26.05 24.52
CA PRO A 218 27.50 25.34 23.85
C PRO A 218 27.23 23.87 23.48
N PHE A 219 26.18 23.26 24.05
CA PHE A 219 25.83 21.86 23.80
C PHE A 219 25.39 21.60 22.35
N PHE A 220 24.94 22.63 21.62
CA PHE A 220 24.47 22.52 20.23
C PHE A 220 25.59 22.40 19.18
N ILE A 221 26.84 22.70 19.58
CA ILE A 221 28.00 22.74 18.69
C ILE A 221 28.47 21.32 18.29
N ASN A 222 28.21 20.31 19.13
CA ASN A 222 28.90 19.01 19.07
C ASN A 222 28.37 17.97 18.09
N ASN A 223 27.56 18.34 17.08
CA ASN A 223 27.11 17.34 16.11
C ASN A 223 26.76 17.96 14.74
N ASN A 224 27.78 18.32 13.94
CA ASN A 224 27.59 18.88 12.59
C ASN A 224 27.69 17.83 11.48
N ASN A 225 27.49 16.55 11.79
CA ASN A 225 27.46 15.50 10.79
C ASN A 225 26.18 15.65 9.96
N ASN A 226 26.35 15.73 8.66
CA ASN A 226 25.28 15.99 7.72
C ASN A 226 25.35 15.03 6.53
N ASP A 227 25.55 13.75 6.84
CA ASP A 227 25.79 12.73 5.82
C ASP A 227 24.53 12.41 5.00
N GLU A 228 23.34 12.79 5.50
CA GLU A 228 22.05 12.45 4.89
C GLU A 228 21.33 13.62 4.21
N LEU A 229 21.54 14.87 4.64
CA LEU A 229 20.87 16.06 4.10
C LEU A 229 21.91 16.93 3.36
N ASP A 230 21.58 17.44 2.18
CA ASP A 230 22.52 18.29 1.40
C ASP A 230 22.46 19.76 1.88
N LEU A 231 22.93 20.00 3.10
CA LEU A 231 23.03 21.33 3.75
C LEU A 231 24.50 21.71 3.95
N THR A 232 24.81 22.97 3.71
CA THR A 232 26.09 23.57 4.10
C THR A 232 26.20 23.66 5.62
N LEU A 233 27.41 23.83 6.15
CA LEU A 233 27.63 24.01 7.58
C LEU A 233 26.84 25.20 8.16
N GLU A 234 26.74 26.30 7.41
CA GLU A 234 25.95 27.47 7.81
C GLU A 234 24.46 27.13 7.87
N GLU A 235 23.93 26.49 6.82
CA GLU A 235 22.53 26.08 6.77
C GLU A 235 22.18 25.08 7.87
N LEU A 236 23.07 24.14 8.17
CA LEU A 236 22.89 23.19 9.27
C LEU A 236 22.80 23.89 10.62
N ARG A 237 23.68 24.87 10.88
CA ARG A 237 23.67 25.66 12.12
C ARG A 237 22.38 26.47 12.25
N LYS A 238 21.96 27.15 11.18
CA LYS A 238 20.67 27.86 11.15
C LYS A 238 19.48 26.91 11.33
N SER A 239 19.56 25.70 10.78
CA SER A 239 18.51 24.68 10.90
C SER A 239 18.36 24.15 12.33
N LYS A 240 19.45 24.12 13.11
CA LYS A 240 19.41 23.76 14.54
C LYS A 240 18.89 24.89 15.42
N TYR A 241 19.09 26.12 14.99
CA TYR A 241 18.62 27.32 15.69
C TYR A 241 17.09 27.51 15.55
N TRP A 242 16.53 27.16 14.38
CA TRP A 242 15.10 27.14 14.11
C TRP A 242 14.38 26.04 14.90
#